data_AF-A0A7V3WG43-F1
#
_entry.id   AF-A0A7V3WG43-F1
#
_cell.length_a   1.000
_cell.length_b   1.000
_cell.length_c   1.000
_cell.angle_alpha   90.00
_cell.angle_beta   90.00
_cell.angle_gamma   90.00
#
_symmetry.space_group_name_H-M   'P 1'
#
loop_
_entity.id
_entity.type
_entity.pdbx_description
1 polymer ?
#
loop_
_entity_poly.entity_id
_entity_poly.type
_entity_poly.pdbx_seq_one_letter_code
_entity_poly.pdbx_strand_id
1 'polypeptide(L)' 'IIEKEAPLDWSNVMLVCSRCNRGVRIRHKINVDGKKVRVCVKCGEEISAK' A
#
# COMPACT_ATOMS: atom_id res chain seq x y z
N ILE A 1 12.85 -21.16 -24.51
CA ILE A 1 11.60 -20.46 -24.14
C ILE A 1 11.96 -19.48 -23.04
N ILE A 2 11.58 -18.20 -23.16
CA ILE A 2 11.90 -17.15 -22.19
C ILE A 2 10.58 -16.59 -21.68
N GLU A 3 10.39 -16.63 -20.37
CA GLU A 3 9.20 -16.09 -19.71
C GLU A 3 9.41 -14.61 -19.41
N LYS A 4 8.34 -13.82 -19.54
CA LYS A 4 8.32 -12.40 -19.25
C LYS A 4 7.00 -12.04 -18.57
N GLU A 5 7.06 -11.10 -17.66
CA GLU A 5 5.89 -10.59 -16.96
C GLU A 5 4.99 -9.80 -17.92
N ALA A 6 3.69 -10.10 -17.88
CA ALA A 6 2.68 -9.31 -18.57
C ALA A 6 2.22 -8.14 -17.68
N PRO A 7 1.85 -6.99 -18.26
CA PRO A 7 1.29 -5.90 -17.49
C PRO A 7 -0.02 -6.32 -16.81
N LEU A 8 -0.25 -5.79 -15.60
CA LEU A 8 -1.46 -5.99 -14.83
C LEU A 8 -2.11 -4.63 -14.55
N ASP A 9 -3.44 -4.59 -14.58
CA ASP A 9 -4.18 -3.38 -14.24
C ASP A 9 -4.00 -3.00 -12.76
N TRP A 10 -3.81 -1.72 -12.49
CA TRP A 10 -3.57 -1.21 -11.15
C TRP A 10 -4.74 -1.44 -10.19
N SER A 11 -5.98 -1.51 -10.70
CA SER A 11 -7.17 -1.77 -9.87
C SER A 11 -7.25 -3.22 -9.36
N ASN A 12 -6.50 -4.15 -9.98
CA ASN A 12 -6.44 -5.55 -9.57
C ASN A 12 -5.41 -5.82 -8.47
N VAL A 13 -4.63 -4.81 -8.05
CA VAL A 13 -3.62 -4.95 -7.00
C VAL A 13 -3.98 -4.15 -5.75
N MET A 14 -3.48 -4.60 -4.59
CA MET A 14 -3.66 -3.92 -3.31
C MET A 14 -2.31 -3.70 -2.63
N LEU A 15 -2.22 -2.63 -1.84
CA LEU A 15 -1.08 -2.42 -0.96
C LEU A 15 -1.11 -3.43 0.18
N VAL A 16 0.01 -4.12 0.39
CA VAL A 16 0.19 -5.06 1.49
C VAL A 16 0.67 -4.28 2.71
N CYS A 17 -0.04 -4.44 3.82
CA CYS A 17 0.41 -3.91 5.11
C CYS A 17 1.23 -4.98 5.83
N SER A 18 2.51 -4.69 6.13
CA SER A 18 3.45 -5.63 6.75
C SER A 18 2.97 -6.17 8.11
N ARG A 19 2.20 -5.39 8.87
CA ARG A 19 1.63 -5.83 10.14
C ARG A 19 0.41 -6.74 9.99
N CYS A 20 -0.40 -6.51 8.96
CA CYS A 20 -1.60 -7.32 8.73
C CYS A 20 -1.33 -8.53 7.81
N ASN A 21 -0.18 -8.57 7.14
CA ASN A 21 0.20 -9.57 6.14
C ASN A 21 -0.88 -9.87 5.10
N ARG A 22 -1.62 -8.84 4.69
CA ARG A 22 -2.68 -8.94 3.69
C ARG A 22 -2.83 -7.65 2.90
N GLY A 23 -3.45 -7.74 1.73
CA GLY A 23 -3.91 -6.60 0.96
C GLY A 23 -4.95 -5.80 1.75
N VAL A 24 -4.72 -4.49 1.89
CA VAL A 24 -5.59 -3.59 2.63
C VAL A 24 -5.86 -2.31 1.84
N ARG A 25 -7.02 -1.70 2.11
CA ARG A 25 -7.31 -0.35 1.63
C ARG A 25 -6.52 0.68 2.44
N ILE A 26 -6.23 1.81 1.79
CA ILE A 26 -5.50 2.93 2.39
C ILE A 26 -6.41 4.12 2.69
N ARG A 27 -6.01 4.92 3.67
CA ARG A 27 -6.47 6.29 3.91
C ARG A 27 -5.25 7.22 3.86
N HIS A 28 -5.46 8.50 3.58
CA HIS A 28 -4.42 9.51 3.72
C HIS A 28 -4.52 10.21 5.08
N LYS A 29 -3.37 10.45 5.71
CA LYS A 29 -3.25 11.27 6.91
C LYS A 29 -2.09 12.26 6.71
N ILE A 30 -2.18 13.41 7.35
CA ILE A 30 -1.07 14.36 7.44
C ILE A 30 -0.39 14.11 8.79
N ASN A 31 0.90 13.78 8.75
CA ASN A 31 1.69 13.61 9.97
C ASN A 31 2.09 14.95 10.56
N VAL A 32 2.63 14.92 11.77
CA VAL A 32 3.04 16.12 12.53
C VAL A 32 4.08 16.94 11.75
N ASP A 33 4.90 16.28 10.94
CA ASP A 33 5.88 16.92 10.04
C ASP A 33 5.27 17.53 8.76
N GLY A 34 3.93 17.60 8.65
CA GLY A 34 3.21 18.12 7.49
C GLY A 34 3.19 17.20 6.27
N LYS A 35 3.81 16.02 6.33
CA LYS A 35 3.87 15.07 5.21
C LYS A 35 2.57 14.27 5.09
N LYS A 36 2.08 14.13 3.86
CA LYS A 36 0.95 13.26 3.53
C LYS A 36 1.42 11.81 3.45
N VAL A 37 0.97 10.99 4.40
CA VAL A 37 1.28 9.56 4.47
C VAL A 37 0.05 8.73 4.12
N ARG A 38 0.30 7.49 3.68
CA ARG A 38 -0.74 6.47 3.50
C ARG A 38 -0.83 5.65 4.77
N VAL A 39 -2.04 5.34 5.20
CA VAL A 39 -2.32 4.63 6.45
C VAL A 39 -3.22 3.45 6.16
N CYS A 40 -2.91 2.30 6.74
CA CYS A 40 -3.74 1.11 6.69
C CYS A 40 -5.10 1.38 7.37
N VAL A 41 -6.21 1.13 6.67
CA VAL A 41 -7.55 1.33 7.24
C VAL A 41 -7.84 0.36 8.39
N LYS A 42 -7.18 -0.80 8.43
CA LYS A 42 -7.44 -1.86 9.42
C LYS A 42 -6.65 -1.72 10.71
N CYS A 43 -5.35 -1.45 10.65
CA CYS A 43 -4.49 -1.35 11.83
C CYS A 43 -4.06 0.09 12.16
N GLY A 44 -4.32 1.07 11.28
CA GLY A 44 -3.94 2.46 11.51
C GLY A 44 -2.44 2.75 11.32
N GLU A 45 -1.67 1.78 10.83
CA GLU A 45 -0.23 1.92 10.63
C GLU A 45 0.12 2.55 9.29
N GLU A 46 1.22 3.28 9.27
CA GLU A 46 1.70 3.96 8.07
C GLU A 46 2.28 2.96 7.07
N ILE A 47 1.83 3.08 5.82
CA ILE A 47 2.31 2.29 4.68
C ILE A 47 3.25 3.19 3.86
N SER A 48 4.48 3.27 4.33
CA SER A 48 5.59 3.91 3.62
C SER A 48 5.93 3.09 2.38
N ALA A 49 5.90 3.69 1.18
CA ALA A 49 6.72 3.16 0.10
C ALA A 49 8.15 3.56 0.45
N LYS A 50 9.03 2.58 0.58
CA LYS A 50 10.46 2.84 0.62
C LYS A 50 10.90 3.38 -0.75
#